data_AF-A0A3D2H425-F1
#
_entry.id   AF-A0A3D2H425-F1
#
_cell.length_a   1.000
_cell.length_b   1.000
_cell.length_c   1.000
_cell.angle_alpha   90.00
_cell.angle_beta   90.00
_cell.angle_gamma   90.00
#
_symmetry.space_group_name_H-M   'P 1'
#
loop_
_entity.id
_entity.type
_entity.pdbx_description
1 polymer ?
#
loop_
_entity_poly.entity_id
_entity_poly.type
_entity_poly.pdbx_seq_one_letter_code
_entity_poly.pdbx_strand_id
1 'polypeptide(L)'
;MNTDSQHLQQVSEEFQHMVEEFFLVQSRYSAAIKEIQTKLEILDDEFQMRHRRNPIHHMQSRLKTIQSMLEKLKRKNYEVSINSAVKNLQDIAGIRVICSYVQDVYTIANLLVNQDDVHLVRMADYIREPKPNGYRSLHLIVEIPVFLSEGRILVPVEVQIRTIAMDFWASLEHSLRYKAQEYIPQHISDELQRVATDIASLDQRMQAIHDQVDELSDARSDNAT
;
A
#
# COMPACT_ATOMS: atom_id res chain seq x y z
N MET A 1 49.91 20.82 6.85
CA MET A 1 49.07 20.05 7.78
C MET A 1 47.61 20.56 7.79
N ASN A 2 47.05 20.99 6.65
CA ASN A 2 45.72 21.66 6.64
C ASN A 2 44.70 21.05 5.66
N THR A 3 45.14 20.13 4.79
CA THR A 3 44.32 19.48 3.76
C THR A 3 43.40 18.42 4.36
N ASP A 4 43.88 17.63 5.32
CA ASP A 4 43.06 16.57 5.95
C ASP A 4 41.92 17.14 6.79
N SER A 5 42.15 18.25 7.52
CA SER A 5 41.11 18.90 8.34
C SER A 5 40.02 19.56 7.48
N GLN A 6 40.40 20.17 6.34
CA GLN A 6 39.44 20.75 5.40
C GLN A 6 38.63 19.67 4.68
N HIS A 7 39.27 18.57 4.30
CA HIS A 7 38.60 17.42 3.70
C HIS A 7 37.63 16.72 4.68
N LEU A 8 38.03 16.54 5.94
CA LEU A 8 37.15 16.02 6.99
C LEU A 8 35.93 16.90 7.24
N GLN A 9 36.11 18.22 7.21
CA GLN A 9 35.02 19.17 7.41
C GLN A 9 34.04 19.18 6.23
N GLN A 10 34.56 19.15 4.99
CA GLN A 10 33.74 19.05 3.78
C GLN A 10 32.92 17.75 3.75
N VAL A 11 33.54 16.60 4.08
CA VAL A 11 32.82 15.31 4.16
C VAL A 11 31.72 15.34 5.23
N SER A 12 31.94 16.02 6.35
CA SER A 12 30.93 16.18 7.41
C SER A 12 29.74 17.03 6.95
N GLU A 13 29.99 18.13 6.23
CA GLU A 13 28.95 19.01 5.69
C GLU A 13 28.12 18.30 4.61
N GLU A 14 28.77 17.59 3.69
CA GLU A 14 28.08 16.78 2.67
C GLU A 14 27.21 15.67 3.30
N PHE A 15 27.70 15.04 4.36
CA PHE A 15 26.93 14.04 5.10
C PHE A 15 25.73 14.67 5.82
N GLN A 16 25.90 15.81 6.48
CA GLN A 16 24.80 16.53 7.13
C GLN A 16 23.71 16.93 6.13
N HIS A 17 24.10 17.52 4.99
CA HIS A 17 23.17 17.90 3.94
C HIS A 17 22.37 16.71 3.40
N MET A 18 23.03 15.56 3.19
CA MET A 18 22.37 14.33 2.75
C MET A 18 21.35 13.82 3.77
N VAL A 19 21.67 13.91 5.06
CA VAL A 19 20.77 13.53 6.16
C VAL A 19 19.56 14.47 6.22
N GLU A 20 19.77 15.77 6.07
CA GLU A 20 18.70 16.78 6.03
C GLU A 20 17.75 16.58 4.84
N GLU A 21 18.28 16.40 3.63
CA GLU A 21 17.48 16.08 2.44
C GLU A 21 16.65 14.83 2.64
N PHE A 22 17.22 13.81 3.27
CA PHE A 22 16.52 12.57 3.56
C PHE A 22 15.36 12.77 4.53
N PHE A 23 15.58 13.48 5.64
CA PHE A 23 14.51 13.78 6.61
C PHE A 23 13.40 14.60 5.97
N LEU A 24 13.75 15.54 5.09
CA LEU A 24 12.77 16.33 4.35
C LEU A 24 11.90 15.44 3.45
N VAL A 25 12.53 14.52 2.70
CA VAL A 25 11.80 13.53 1.89
C VAL A 25 10.91 12.65 2.77
N GLN A 26 11.43 12.10 3.87
CA GLN A 26 10.62 11.28 4.78
C GLN A 26 9.41 12.05 5.33
N SER A 27 9.61 13.32 5.72
CA SER A 27 8.54 14.18 6.23
C SER A 27 7.44 14.37 5.18
N ARG A 28 7.81 14.66 3.92
CA ARG A 28 6.88 14.83 2.79
C ARG A 28 6.04 13.57 2.55
N TYR A 29 6.68 12.40 2.48
CA TYR A 29 5.98 11.13 2.27
C TYR A 29 5.17 10.69 3.49
N SER A 30 5.62 11.02 4.71
CA SER A 30 4.85 10.81 5.95
C SER A 30 3.57 11.64 5.97
N ALA A 31 3.66 12.91 5.54
CA ALA A 31 2.49 13.77 5.39
C ALA A 31 1.52 13.21 4.34
N ALA A 32 2.02 12.77 3.19
CA ALA A 32 1.18 12.14 2.17
C ALA A 32 0.46 10.88 2.68
N ILE A 33 1.13 10.07 3.51
CA ILE A 33 0.49 8.93 4.18
C ILE A 33 -0.67 9.39 5.07
N LYS A 34 -0.46 10.43 5.88
CA LYS A 34 -1.51 10.96 6.77
C LYS A 34 -2.72 11.47 5.97
N GLU A 35 -2.49 12.22 4.90
CA GLU A 35 -3.56 12.72 4.03
C GLU A 35 -4.45 11.58 3.49
N ILE A 36 -3.83 10.55 2.90
CA ILE A 36 -4.58 9.40 2.38
C ILE A 36 -5.23 8.60 3.52
N GLN A 37 -4.54 8.41 4.65
CA GLN A 37 -5.08 7.67 5.78
C GLN A 37 -6.33 8.37 6.34
N THR A 38 -6.30 9.68 6.55
CA THR A 38 -7.47 10.45 7.00
C THR A 38 -8.61 10.36 6.00
N LYS A 39 -8.35 10.44 4.69
CA LYS A 39 -9.38 10.25 3.65
C LYS A 39 -10.04 8.87 3.75
N LEU A 40 -9.25 7.81 3.96
CA LEU A 40 -9.75 6.45 4.11
C LEU A 40 -10.53 6.24 5.42
N GLU A 41 -10.08 6.83 6.53
CA GLU A 41 -10.78 6.82 7.81
C GLU A 41 -12.16 7.49 7.69
N ILE A 42 -12.23 8.67 7.04
CA ILE A 42 -13.49 9.37 6.80
C ILE A 42 -14.44 8.54 5.93
N LEU A 43 -13.92 7.86 4.90
CA LEU A 43 -14.73 6.97 4.06
C LEU A 43 -15.28 5.78 4.85
N ASP A 44 -14.49 5.18 5.74
CA ASP A 44 -14.95 4.06 6.59
C ASP A 44 -16.03 4.51 7.57
N ASP A 45 -15.83 5.66 8.23
CA ASP A 45 -16.80 6.25 9.17
C ASP A 45 -18.12 6.63 8.48
N GLU A 46 -18.06 7.24 7.30
CA GLU A 46 -19.25 7.57 6.51
C GLU A 46 -20.02 6.30 6.10
N PHE A 47 -19.29 5.27 5.67
CA PHE A 47 -19.90 4.00 5.28
C PHE A 47 -20.58 3.32 6.47
N GLN A 48 -19.98 3.38 7.66
CA GLN A 48 -20.59 2.90 8.90
C GLN A 48 -21.92 3.60 9.19
N MET A 49 -21.99 4.91 9.02
CA MET A 49 -23.22 5.67 9.28
C MET A 49 -24.33 5.36 8.29
N ARG A 50 -24.00 5.12 7.02
CA ARG A 50 -24.98 4.86 5.95
C ARG A 50 -25.42 3.40 5.87
N HIS A 51 -24.49 2.48 6.07
CA HIS A 51 -24.68 1.05 5.81
C HIS A 51 -24.54 0.19 7.07
N ARG A 52 -24.38 0.81 8.25
CA ARG A 52 -24.24 0.14 9.57
C ARG A 52 -23.10 -0.87 9.63
N ARG A 53 -22.06 -0.65 8.84
CA ARG A 53 -20.94 -1.58 8.65
C ARG A 53 -19.69 -0.86 8.17
N ASN A 54 -18.52 -1.37 8.55
CA ASN A 54 -17.21 -0.84 8.16
C ASN A 54 -16.57 -1.74 7.08
N PRO A 55 -16.33 -1.24 5.86
CA PRO A 55 -15.62 -1.98 4.83
C PRO A 55 -14.14 -2.22 5.18
N ILE A 56 -13.50 -1.32 5.94
CA ILE A 56 -12.10 -1.42 6.35
C ILE A 56 -12.01 -2.12 7.71
N HIS A 57 -11.32 -3.26 7.75
CA HIS A 57 -11.02 -3.97 9.00
C HIS A 57 -9.86 -3.31 9.75
N HIS A 58 -8.77 -2.97 9.04
CA HIS A 58 -7.69 -2.14 9.56
C HIS A 58 -6.79 -1.60 8.43
N MET A 59 -5.94 -0.64 8.78
CA MET A 59 -4.93 -0.09 7.88
C MET A 59 -3.53 -0.22 8.48
N GLN A 60 -2.53 -0.33 7.61
CA GLN A 60 -1.12 -0.29 7.97
C GLN A 60 -0.40 0.67 7.03
N SER A 61 0.39 1.59 7.57
CA SER A 61 1.22 2.47 6.75
C SER A 61 2.70 2.12 6.93
N ARG A 62 3.49 2.39 5.88
CA ARG A 62 4.94 2.23 5.92
C ARG A 62 5.63 3.28 5.07
N LEU A 63 6.77 3.74 5.55
CA LEU A 63 7.76 4.45 4.75
C LEU A 63 8.89 3.50 4.39
N LYS A 64 9.31 3.55 3.12
CA LYS A 64 10.43 2.76 2.65
C LYS A 64 11.72 3.23 3.32
N THR A 65 12.54 2.29 3.79
CA THR A 65 13.86 2.61 4.37
C THR A 65 14.83 3.05 3.28
N ILE A 66 15.89 3.80 3.66
CA ILE A 66 16.98 4.18 2.76
C ILE A 66 17.52 2.95 2.04
N GLN A 67 17.86 1.92 2.80
CA GLN A 67 18.43 0.69 2.25
C GLN A 67 17.53 0.09 1.15
N SER A 68 16.24 -0.06 1.41
CA SER A 68 15.30 -0.58 0.42
C SER A 68 15.07 0.35 -0.77
N MET A 69 15.23 1.67 -0.62
CA MET A 69 15.24 2.61 -1.74
C MET A 69 16.48 2.41 -2.61
N LEU A 70 17.68 2.36 -2.01
CA LEU A 70 18.94 2.17 -2.71
C LEU A 70 18.98 0.83 -3.46
N GLU A 71 18.56 -0.26 -2.82
CA GLU A 71 18.44 -1.58 -3.45
C GLU A 71 17.50 -1.55 -4.65
N LYS A 72 16.38 -0.84 -4.54
CA LYS A 72 15.40 -0.72 -5.62
C LYS A 72 15.90 0.13 -6.78
N LEU A 73 16.64 1.22 -6.51
CA LEU A 73 17.30 2.04 -7.52
C LEU A 73 18.34 1.22 -8.29
N LYS A 74 19.22 0.51 -7.57
CA LYS A 74 20.23 -0.37 -8.17
C LYS A 74 19.60 -1.45 -9.05
N ARG A 75 18.57 -2.15 -8.55
CA ARG A 75 17.86 -3.19 -9.30
C ARG A 75 17.18 -2.66 -10.57
N LYS A 76 16.75 -1.39 -10.56
CA LYS A 76 16.16 -0.72 -11.74
C LYS A 76 17.18 0.02 -12.61
N ASN A 77 18.47 -0.07 -12.29
CA ASN A 77 19.54 0.62 -12.99
C ASN A 77 19.36 2.16 -13.03
N TYR A 78 18.85 2.73 -11.95
CA TYR A 78 18.75 4.18 -11.77
C TYR A 78 19.94 4.73 -11.00
N GLU A 79 20.18 6.03 -11.15
CA GLU A 79 21.16 6.75 -10.33
C GLU A 79 20.84 6.59 -8.84
N VAL A 80 21.88 6.35 -8.03
CA VAL A 80 21.76 6.13 -6.59
C VAL A 80 21.86 7.48 -5.88
N SER A 81 20.74 8.22 -5.87
CA SER A 81 20.62 9.52 -5.19
C SER A 81 19.19 9.73 -4.65
N ILE A 82 19.03 10.61 -3.66
CA ILE A 82 17.70 10.94 -3.07
C ILE A 82 16.78 11.53 -4.15
N ASN A 83 17.31 12.44 -4.98
CA ASN A 83 16.57 13.04 -6.09
C ASN A 83 16.08 11.98 -7.10
N SER A 84 16.94 11.02 -7.43
CA SER A 84 16.55 9.89 -8.27
C SER A 84 15.49 9.00 -7.61
N ALA A 85 15.55 8.79 -6.28
CA ALA A 85 14.52 8.07 -5.54
C ALA A 85 13.16 8.77 -5.67
N VAL A 86 13.09 10.06 -5.35
CA VAL A 86 11.85 10.86 -5.41
C VAL A 86 11.27 10.89 -6.82
N LYS A 87 12.11 10.96 -7.84
CA LYS A 87 11.68 11.01 -9.24
C LYS A 87 11.16 9.67 -9.77
N ASN A 88 11.77 8.56 -9.37
CA ASN A 88 11.58 7.26 -10.04
C ASN A 88 10.85 6.20 -9.20
N LEU A 89 10.72 6.39 -7.89
CA LEU A 89 10.08 5.44 -6.98
C LEU A 89 8.69 5.93 -6.55
N GLN A 90 7.66 5.18 -6.90
CA GLN A 90 6.27 5.47 -6.58
C GLN A 90 5.77 4.78 -5.29
N ASP A 91 6.62 3.97 -4.64
CA ASP A 91 6.32 3.19 -3.43
C ASP A 91 7.17 3.61 -2.23
N ILE A 92 7.57 4.88 -2.15
CA ILE A 92 8.28 5.42 -0.98
C ILE A 92 7.31 5.52 0.19
N ALA A 93 6.11 6.05 -0.04
CA ALA A 93 4.96 5.92 0.85
C ALA A 93 4.09 4.73 0.42
N GLY A 94 3.71 3.90 1.38
CA GLY A 94 2.78 2.80 1.16
C GLY A 94 1.73 2.71 2.24
N ILE A 95 0.48 2.53 1.86
CA ILE A 95 -0.63 2.22 2.75
C ILE A 95 -1.21 0.88 2.32
N ARG A 96 -1.46 0.00 3.29
CA ARG A 96 -2.22 -1.22 3.11
C ARG A 96 -3.56 -1.06 3.77
N VAL A 97 -4.62 -1.27 2.99
CA VAL A 97 -6.00 -1.26 3.46
C VAL A 97 -6.50 -2.69 3.44
N ILE A 98 -6.84 -3.21 4.62
CA ILE A 98 -7.34 -4.56 4.78
C ILE A 98 -8.85 -4.45 4.96
N CYS A 99 -9.58 -4.88 3.95
CA CYS A 99 -11.03 -4.91 3.91
C CYS A 99 -11.57 -6.26 4.38
N SER A 100 -12.82 -6.27 4.81
CA SER A 100 -13.49 -7.48 5.27
C SER A 100 -13.80 -8.43 4.10
N TYR A 101 -14.25 -7.90 2.96
CA TYR A 101 -14.65 -8.71 1.81
C TYR A 101 -14.12 -8.15 0.48
N VAL A 102 -14.26 -8.94 -0.59
CA VAL A 102 -13.70 -8.61 -1.90
C VAL A 102 -14.40 -7.41 -2.53
N GLN A 103 -15.70 -7.25 -2.35
CA GLN A 103 -16.44 -6.10 -2.88
C GLN A 103 -16.04 -4.80 -2.18
N ASP A 104 -15.74 -4.86 -0.88
CA ASP A 104 -15.24 -3.71 -0.12
C ASP A 104 -13.91 -3.18 -0.70
N VAL A 105 -13.06 -4.07 -1.21
CA VAL A 105 -11.79 -3.69 -1.86
C VAL A 105 -12.03 -2.74 -3.03
N TYR A 106 -12.96 -3.09 -3.93
CA TYR A 106 -13.27 -2.27 -5.09
C TYR A 106 -14.06 -1.02 -4.72
N THR A 107 -14.93 -1.12 -3.71
CA THR A 107 -15.71 0.02 -3.19
C THR A 107 -14.79 1.10 -2.64
N ILE A 108 -13.87 0.75 -1.74
CA ILE A 108 -12.89 1.69 -1.18
C ILE A 108 -11.96 2.24 -2.27
N ALA A 109 -11.51 1.41 -3.20
CA ALA A 109 -10.71 1.86 -4.33
C ALA A 109 -11.42 2.96 -5.12
N ASN A 110 -12.67 2.71 -5.50
CA ASN A 110 -13.48 3.64 -6.28
C ASN A 110 -13.77 4.94 -5.50
N LEU A 111 -14.14 4.83 -4.23
CA LEU A 111 -14.40 6.00 -3.38
C LEU A 111 -13.16 6.88 -3.21
N LEU A 112 -11.97 6.27 -3.06
CA LEU A 112 -10.72 7.02 -2.93
C LEU A 112 -10.36 7.76 -4.22
N VAL A 113 -10.40 7.08 -5.37
CA VAL A 113 -9.97 7.67 -6.66
C VAL A 113 -10.96 8.66 -7.26
N ASN A 114 -12.21 8.69 -6.77
CA ASN A 114 -13.22 9.65 -7.18
C ASN A 114 -13.16 10.98 -6.42
N GLN A 115 -12.28 11.11 -5.42
CA GLN A 115 -12.03 12.40 -4.77
C GLN A 115 -11.33 13.35 -5.74
N ASP A 116 -11.72 14.62 -5.72
CA ASP A 116 -11.27 15.65 -6.67
C ASP A 116 -9.78 15.97 -6.60
N ASP A 117 -9.17 15.73 -5.44
CA ASP A 117 -7.75 15.97 -5.16
C ASP A 117 -6.88 14.71 -5.19
N VAL A 118 -7.44 13.53 -5.49
CA VAL A 118 -6.71 12.26 -5.62
C VAL A 118 -6.52 11.91 -7.09
N HIS A 119 -5.28 11.94 -7.57
CA HIS A 119 -4.99 11.58 -8.97
C HIS A 119 -4.51 10.12 -9.08
N LEU A 120 -5.28 9.27 -9.77
CA LEU A 120 -4.86 7.90 -10.07
C LEU A 120 -3.80 7.87 -11.18
N VAL A 121 -2.57 7.50 -10.82
CA VAL A 121 -1.44 7.36 -11.75
C VAL A 121 -1.40 5.97 -12.38
N ARG A 122 -1.67 4.92 -11.58
CA ARG A 122 -1.64 3.53 -12.06
C ARG A 122 -2.51 2.62 -11.22
N MET A 123 -3.19 1.69 -11.88
CA MET A 123 -3.91 0.59 -11.24
C MET A 123 -3.36 -0.76 -11.73
N ALA A 124 -3.11 -1.69 -10.81
CA ALA A 124 -2.77 -3.07 -11.10
C ALA A 124 -3.66 -3.99 -10.25
N ASP A 125 -4.56 -4.72 -10.92
CA ASP A 125 -5.56 -5.58 -10.30
C ASP A 125 -5.07 -7.05 -10.28
N TYR A 126 -4.34 -7.41 -9.22
CA TYR A 126 -3.92 -8.79 -9.01
C TYR A 126 -5.01 -9.66 -8.37
N ILE A 127 -6.20 -9.11 -8.08
CA ILE A 127 -7.33 -9.91 -7.64
C ILE A 127 -7.94 -10.60 -8.85
N ARG A 128 -8.17 -9.83 -9.92
CA ARG A 128 -8.65 -10.32 -11.22
C ARG A 128 -7.58 -11.09 -11.98
N GLU A 129 -6.34 -10.61 -11.98
CA GLU A 129 -5.20 -11.23 -12.68
C GLU A 129 -4.08 -11.56 -11.68
N PRO A 130 -4.21 -12.66 -10.91
CA PRO A 130 -3.22 -13.03 -9.90
C PRO A 130 -1.84 -13.24 -10.49
N LYS A 131 -0.80 -12.95 -9.70
CA LYS A 131 0.57 -13.27 -10.10
C LYS A 131 0.77 -14.79 -10.17
N PRO A 132 1.80 -15.27 -10.90
CA PRO A 132 2.08 -16.70 -11.02
C PRO A 132 2.25 -17.43 -9.68
N ASN A 133 2.72 -16.75 -8.63
CA ASN A 133 2.85 -17.33 -7.29
C ASN A 133 1.53 -17.43 -6.51
N GLY A 134 0.41 -16.95 -7.07
CA GLY A 134 -0.90 -16.90 -6.40
C GLY A 134 -1.18 -15.59 -5.65
N TYR A 135 -0.25 -14.62 -5.67
CA TYR A 135 -0.44 -13.34 -4.99
C TYR A 135 -1.63 -12.55 -5.56
N ARG A 136 -2.48 -12.04 -4.66
CA ARG A 136 -3.66 -11.21 -4.94
C ARG A 136 -3.68 -9.96 -4.08
N SER A 137 -4.01 -8.82 -4.69
CA SER A 137 -4.20 -7.50 -4.08
C SER A 137 -4.56 -6.51 -5.19
N LEU A 138 -5.35 -5.48 -4.87
CA LEU A 138 -5.53 -4.34 -5.76
C LEU A 138 -4.47 -3.28 -5.43
N HIS A 139 -3.65 -2.90 -6.41
CA HIS A 139 -2.58 -1.92 -6.23
C HIS A 139 -2.92 -0.63 -6.97
N LEU A 140 -3.02 0.47 -6.23
CA LEU A 140 -3.19 1.81 -6.76
C LEU A 140 -1.90 2.61 -6.49
N ILE A 141 -1.43 3.34 -7.49
CA ILE A 141 -0.50 4.45 -7.30
C ILE A 141 -1.33 5.72 -7.47
N VAL A 142 -1.46 6.49 -6.40
CA VAL A 142 -2.18 7.76 -6.40
C VAL A 142 -1.23 8.90 -6.08
N GLU A 143 -1.48 10.08 -6.62
CA GLU A 143 -0.82 11.32 -6.24
C GLU A 143 -1.77 12.18 -5.42
N ILE A 144 -1.29 12.65 -4.27
CA ILE A 144 -2.05 13.51 -3.34
C ILE A 144 -1.31 14.83 -3.11
N PRO A 145 -2.00 15.97 -3.06
CA PRO A 145 -1.39 17.22 -2.65
C PRO A 145 -0.99 17.19 -1.18
N VAL A 146 0.26 17.57 -0.90
CA VAL A 146 0.76 17.88 0.44
C VAL A 146 1.08 19.36 0.49
N PHE A 147 0.49 20.05 1.47
CA PHE A 147 0.68 21.48 1.67
C PHE A 147 1.75 21.73 2.73
N LEU A 148 2.86 22.31 2.30
CA LEU A 148 4.03 22.64 3.15
C LEU A 148 4.18 24.16 3.25
N SER A 149 5.08 24.62 4.12
CA SER A 149 5.41 26.05 4.27
C SER A 149 5.89 26.70 2.98
N GLU A 150 6.54 25.94 2.10
CA GLU A 150 7.11 26.40 0.83
C GLU A 150 6.15 26.26 -0.36
N GLY A 151 4.98 25.63 -0.14
CA GLY A 151 3.96 25.46 -1.16
C GLY A 151 3.39 24.04 -1.24
N ARG A 152 2.62 23.80 -2.30
CA ARG A 152 1.97 22.53 -2.59
C ARG A 152 2.90 21.65 -3.43
N ILE A 153 3.06 20.40 -3.03
CA ILE A 153 3.69 19.35 -3.84
C ILE A 153 2.70 18.19 -4.06
N LEU A 154 2.81 17.49 -5.19
CA LEU A 154 2.12 16.21 -5.40
C LEU A 154 3.05 15.08 -4.99
N VAL A 155 2.57 14.17 -4.15
CA VAL A 155 3.37 13.06 -3.64
C VAL A 155 2.72 11.73 -4.01
N PRO A 156 3.44 10.79 -4.65
CA PRO A 156 2.91 9.49 -4.97
C PRO A 156 2.83 8.60 -3.72
N VAL A 157 1.71 7.88 -3.57
CA VAL A 157 1.45 6.91 -2.51
C VAL A 157 0.98 5.61 -3.15
N GLU A 158 1.61 4.49 -2.79
CA GLU A 158 1.14 3.16 -3.16
C GLU A 158 0.07 2.70 -2.16
N VAL A 159 -1.17 2.58 -2.61
CA VAL A 159 -2.29 2.03 -1.83
C VAL A 159 -2.53 0.59 -2.26
N GLN A 160 -2.30 -0.35 -1.34
CA GLN A 160 -2.54 -1.77 -1.55
C GLN A 160 -3.80 -2.17 -0.79
N ILE A 161 -4.86 -2.50 -1.52
CA ILE A 161 -6.14 -2.89 -0.94
C ILE A 161 -6.29 -4.41 -1.07
N ARG A 162 -6.68 -5.06 0.02
CA ARG A 162 -6.70 -6.53 0.19
C ARG A 162 -7.84 -6.93 1.09
N THR A 163 -8.29 -8.18 0.99
CA THR A 163 -9.07 -8.80 2.06
C THR A 163 -8.18 -9.31 3.19
N ILE A 164 -8.77 -9.65 4.33
CA ILE A 164 -8.09 -10.35 5.44
C ILE A 164 -7.39 -11.62 4.93
N ALA A 165 -8.06 -12.38 4.06
CA ALA A 165 -7.57 -13.64 3.53
C ALA A 165 -6.35 -13.43 2.60
N MET A 166 -6.40 -12.41 1.75
CA MET A 166 -5.26 -12.02 0.89
C MET A 166 -4.06 -11.54 1.72
N ASP A 167 -4.29 -10.75 2.77
CA ASP A 167 -3.20 -10.28 3.62
C ASP A 167 -2.55 -11.40 4.45
N PHE A 168 -3.37 -12.35 4.94
CA PHE A 168 -2.89 -13.56 5.60
C PHE A 168 -1.93 -14.35 4.71
N TRP A 169 -2.35 -14.69 3.48
CA TRP A 169 -1.51 -15.45 2.57
C TRP A 169 -0.24 -14.68 2.19
N ALA A 170 -0.36 -13.40 1.84
CA ALA A 170 0.78 -12.58 1.40
C ALA A 170 1.82 -12.40 2.52
N SER A 171 1.38 -12.27 3.77
CA SER A 171 2.28 -12.15 4.92
C SER A 171 3.05 -13.44 5.19
N LEU A 172 2.38 -14.60 5.11
CA LEU A 172 3.04 -15.91 5.27
C LEU A 172 4.00 -16.20 4.12
N GLU A 173 3.58 -15.99 2.87
CA GLU A 173 4.42 -16.24 1.71
C GLU A 173 5.67 -15.37 1.71
N HIS A 174 5.53 -14.09 2.06
CA HIS A 174 6.68 -13.19 2.18
C HIS A 174 7.67 -13.64 3.26
N SER A 175 7.17 -14.05 4.44
CA SER A 175 8.00 -14.55 5.53
C SER A 175 8.77 -15.82 5.14
N LEU A 176 8.11 -16.75 4.45
CA LEU A 176 8.73 -17.97 3.94
C LEU A 176 9.82 -17.67 2.91
N ARG A 177 9.55 -16.79 1.93
CA ARG A 177 10.54 -16.35 0.95
C ARG A 177 11.74 -15.67 1.58
N TYR A 178 11.50 -14.83 2.58
CA TYR A 178 12.58 -14.14 3.27
C TYR A 178 13.52 -15.12 4.00
N LYS A 179 12.97 -16.14 4.67
CA LYS A 179 13.77 -17.20 5.31
C LYS A 179 14.54 -18.08 4.33
N ALA A 180 13.97 -18.32 3.15
CA ALA A 180 14.55 -19.20 2.13
C ALA A 180 15.72 -18.59 1.34
N GLN A 181 16.09 -17.32 1.60
CA GLN A 181 17.22 -16.63 0.96
C GLN A 181 17.27 -16.84 -0.57
N GLU A 182 16.11 -16.67 -1.23
CA GLU A 182 15.90 -16.77 -2.68
C GLU A 182 15.68 -18.17 -3.30
N TYR A 183 15.93 -19.28 -2.59
CA TYR A 183 15.65 -20.62 -3.14
C TYR A 183 14.43 -21.29 -2.51
N ILE A 184 13.31 -21.31 -3.25
CA ILE A 184 12.13 -22.11 -2.91
C ILE A 184 12.00 -23.26 -3.91
N PRO A 185 12.03 -24.53 -3.47
CA PRO A 185 11.79 -25.67 -4.35
C PRO A 185 10.45 -25.59 -5.08
N GLN A 186 10.38 -26.09 -6.31
CA GLN A 186 9.17 -25.99 -7.14
C GLN A 186 7.93 -26.55 -6.46
N HIS A 187 8.03 -27.73 -5.82
CA HIS A 187 6.89 -28.34 -5.13
C HIS A 187 6.31 -27.48 -3.99
N ILE A 188 7.13 -26.66 -3.32
CA ILE A 188 6.67 -25.69 -2.31
C ILE A 188 6.00 -24.50 -2.97
N SER A 189 6.55 -24.02 -4.09
CA SER A 189 5.93 -22.93 -4.86
C SER A 189 4.55 -23.33 -5.40
N ASP A 190 4.43 -24.56 -5.92
CA ASP A 190 3.17 -25.12 -6.39
C ASP A 190 2.16 -25.24 -5.25
N GLU A 191 2.61 -25.67 -4.07
CA GLU A 191 1.75 -25.76 -2.88
C GLU A 191 1.27 -24.38 -2.42
N LEU A 192 2.16 -23.38 -2.37
CA LEU A 192 1.79 -22.01 -2.03
C LEU A 192 0.74 -21.44 -2.99
N GLN A 193 0.86 -21.76 -4.28
CA GLN A 193 -0.10 -21.37 -5.31
C GLN A 193 -1.46 -22.07 -5.14
N ARG A 194 -1.47 -23.37 -4.80
CA ARG A 194 -2.70 -24.11 -4.48
C ARG A 194 -3.41 -23.50 -3.27
N VAL A 195 -2.68 -23.27 -2.18
CA VAL A 195 -3.21 -22.62 -0.97
C VAL A 195 -3.76 -21.22 -1.30
N ALA A 196 -3.09 -20.44 -2.15
CA ALA A 196 -3.59 -19.13 -2.58
C ALA A 196 -4.94 -19.24 -3.30
N THR A 197 -5.12 -20.28 -4.11
CA THR A 197 -6.34 -20.55 -4.86
C THR A 197 -7.48 -20.98 -3.93
N ASP A 198 -7.19 -21.85 -2.96
CA ASP A 198 -8.16 -22.29 -1.96
C ASP A 198 -8.64 -21.12 -1.09
N ILE A 199 -7.70 -20.27 -0.65
CA ILE A 199 -8.01 -19.05 0.10
C ILE A 199 -8.91 -18.12 -0.72
N ALA A 200 -8.59 -17.91 -2.00
CA ALA A 200 -9.43 -17.09 -2.86
C ALA A 200 -10.86 -17.65 -3.02
N SER A 201 -11.01 -18.98 -3.11
CA SER A 201 -12.31 -19.65 -3.14
C SER A 201 -13.11 -19.45 -1.84
N LEU A 202 -12.43 -19.56 -0.69
CA LEU A 202 -13.05 -19.29 0.62
C LEU A 202 -13.50 -17.83 0.74
N ASP A 203 -12.69 -16.89 0.27
CA ASP A 203 -12.97 -15.45 0.28
C ASP A 203 -14.25 -15.13 -0.54
N GLN A 204 -14.38 -15.72 -1.74
CA GLN A 204 -15.58 -15.59 -2.57
C GLN A 204 -16.82 -16.20 -1.93
N ARG A 205 -16.69 -17.35 -1.27
CA ARG A 205 -17.81 -17.99 -0.55
C ARG A 205 -18.26 -17.14 0.64
N MET A 206 -17.32 -16.52 1.35
CA MET A 206 -17.64 -15.61 2.45
C MET A 206 -18.35 -14.35 1.94
N GLN A 207 -17.93 -13.80 0.79
CA GLN A 207 -18.66 -12.71 0.12
C GLN A 207 -20.11 -13.14 -0.18
N ALA A 208 -20.32 -14.28 -0.84
CA ALA A 208 -21.67 -14.74 -1.18
C ALA A 208 -22.57 -14.97 0.05
N ILE A 209 -22.00 -15.46 1.16
CA ILE A 209 -22.76 -15.61 2.42
C ILE A 209 -23.14 -14.24 2.98
N HIS A 210 -22.22 -13.28 2.93
CA HIS A 210 -22.49 -11.93 3.39
C HIS A 210 -23.58 -11.25 2.55
N ASP A 211 -23.53 -11.36 1.22
CA ASP A 211 -24.54 -10.79 0.33
C ASP A 211 -25.94 -11.36 0.68
N GLN A 212 -26.05 -12.67 0.92
CA GLN A 212 -27.29 -13.33 1.33
C GLN A 212 -27.80 -12.85 2.71
N VAL A 213 -26.91 -12.60 3.66
CA VAL A 213 -27.29 -12.11 4.99
C VAL A 213 -27.79 -10.67 4.92
N ASP A 214 -27.15 -9.84 4.11
CA ASP A 214 -27.54 -8.44 3.90
C ASP A 214 -28.92 -8.34 3.23
N GLU A 215 -29.17 -9.12 2.18
CA GLU A 215 -30.49 -9.21 1.53
C GLU A 215 -31.60 -9.62 2.51
N LEU A 216 -31.30 -10.56 3.42
CA LEU A 216 -32.24 -10.99 4.46
C LEU A 216 -32.51 -9.91 5.51
N SER A 217 -31.53 -9.08 5.85
CA SER A 217 -31.74 -7.95 6.76
C SER A 217 -32.61 -6.87 6.13
N ASP A 218 -32.36 -6.52 4.87
CA ASP A 218 -33.11 -5.48 4.16
C ASP A 218 -34.58 -5.88 3.98
N ALA A 219 -34.84 -7.13 3.57
CA ALA A 219 -36.20 -7.66 3.45
C ALA A 219 -36.98 -7.69 4.78
N ARG A 220 -36.29 -7.80 5.93
CA ARG A 220 -36.93 -7.73 7.25
C ARG A 220 -37.24 -6.30 7.67
N SER A 221 -36.40 -5.34 7.28
CA SER A 221 -36.63 -3.91 7.53
C SER A 221 -37.82 -3.40 6.72
N ASP A 222 -37.95 -3.79 5.45
CA ASP A 222 -39.06 -3.37 4.59
C ASP A 222 -40.42 -3.94 5.04
N ASN A 223 -40.44 -5.16 5.57
CA ASN A 223 -41.67 -5.78 6.09
C ASN A 223 -42.10 -5.29 7.49
N ALA A 224 -41.25 -4.50 8.16
CA ALA A 224 -41.54 -3.94 9.49
C ALA A 224 -42.00 -2.48 9.46
N THR A 225 -42.14 -1.90 8.26
CA THR A 225 -42.59 -0.51 8.01
C THR A 225 -43.97 -0.51 7.38
#